data_AF-A0A381LCD5-F1
#
_entry.id   AF-A0A381LCD5-F1
#
_cell.length_a   1.000
_cell.length_b   1.000
_cell.length_c   1.000
_cell.angle_alpha   90.00
_cell.angle_beta   90.00
_cell.angle_gamma   90.00
#
_symmetry.space_group_name_H-M   'P 1'
#
loop_
_entity.id
_entity.type
_entity.pdbx_description
1 polymer ?
#
loop_
_entity_poly.entity_id
_entity_poly.type
_entity_poly.pdbx_seq_one_letter_code
_entity_poly.pdbx_strand_id
1 'polypeptide(L)'
;MPDPQSISDHGAQINSGLPALPPSNVLELLCQQPALSYIAARGPLVPADKRHPPRRFCAQCGYWGRITCSRCGVRICALECYTQHLTATCLPH
;
A
#
# COMPACT_ATOMS: atom_id res chain seq x y z
N MET A 1 -10.72 34.12 -23.12
CA MET A 1 -10.12 32.76 -23.15
C MET A 1 -8.74 32.89 -22.53
N PRO A 2 -8.50 32.43 -21.29
CA PRO A 2 -7.16 32.49 -20.70
C PRO A 2 -6.26 31.35 -21.21
N ASP A 3 -4.95 31.63 -21.26
CA ASP A 3 -3.86 30.84 -21.87
C ASP A 3 -3.65 29.42 -21.31
N PRO A 4 -3.16 28.45 -22.12
CA PRO A 4 -2.94 27.05 -21.72
C PRO A 4 -1.57 26.77 -21.08
N GLN A 5 -0.95 27.73 -20.38
CA GLN A 5 0.36 27.52 -19.74
C GLN A 5 0.37 28.08 -18.31
N SER A 6 0.16 27.17 -17.35
CA SER A 6 0.71 27.20 -15.97
C SER A 6 -0.22 26.43 -15.02
N ILE A 7 -0.35 25.11 -15.21
CA ILE A 7 -0.67 24.25 -14.07
C ILE A 7 0.65 24.14 -13.31
N SER A 8 0.87 25.03 -12.34
CA SER A 8 1.97 24.87 -11.41
C SER A 8 1.70 23.60 -10.61
N ASP A 9 2.47 22.55 -10.93
CA ASP A 9 2.52 21.29 -10.21
C ASP A 9 3.11 21.54 -8.83
N HIS A 10 2.27 22.07 -7.93
CA HIS A 10 2.53 22.08 -6.50
C HIS A 10 2.30 20.66 -5.98
N GLY A 11 3.11 19.72 -6.49
CA GLY A 11 3.18 18.36 -5.97
C GLY A 11 3.57 18.45 -4.51
N ALA A 12 2.65 18.04 -3.62
CA ALA A 12 2.94 17.89 -2.22
C ALA A 12 4.19 17.01 -2.11
N GLN A 13 5.32 17.61 -1.70
CA GLN A 13 6.55 16.88 -1.44
C GLN A 13 6.28 16.00 -0.23
N ILE A 14 5.77 14.79 -0.48
CA ILE A 14 5.97 13.70 0.45
C ILE A 14 7.48 13.59 0.60
N ASN A 15 7.99 13.67 1.83
CA ASN A 15 9.37 13.29 2.12
C ASN A 15 9.49 11.78 1.91
N SER A 16 9.37 11.36 0.65
CA SER A 16 9.63 10.00 0.23
C SER A 16 11.13 9.86 0.42
N GLY A 17 11.53 9.05 1.40
CA GLY A 17 12.92 8.66 1.60
C GLY A 17 13.46 7.80 0.46
N LEU A 18 13.06 8.12 -0.78
CA LEU A 18 13.53 7.46 -1.98
C LEU A 18 14.98 7.91 -2.25
N PRO A 19 15.84 7.00 -2.68
CA PRO A 19 17.14 7.39 -3.20
C PRO A 19 16.96 8.25 -4.47
N ALA A 20 18.00 9.03 -4.79
CA ALA A 20 18.04 9.77 -6.04
C ALA A 20 17.86 8.82 -7.23
N LEU A 21 17.12 9.26 -8.23
CA LEU A 21 16.95 8.50 -9.47
C LEU A 21 18.34 8.27 -10.11
N PRO A 22 18.68 7.02 -10.48
CA PRO A 22 19.94 6.75 -11.16
C PRO A 22 19.98 7.40 -12.55
N PRO A 23 21.19 7.67 -13.10
CA PRO A 23 21.34 8.25 -14.43
C PRO A 23 20.87 7.28 -15.53
N SER A 24 20.50 7.84 -16.70
CA SER A 24 19.83 7.09 -17.78
C SER A 24 20.60 5.86 -18.27
N ASN A 25 21.92 5.93 -18.34
CA ASN A 25 22.77 4.80 -18.73
C ASN A 25 22.67 3.60 -17.76
N VAL A 26 22.53 3.88 -16.46
CA VAL A 26 22.34 2.84 -15.43
C VAL A 26 20.93 2.26 -15.54
N LEU A 27 19.92 3.09 -15.81
CA LEU A 27 18.55 2.63 -16.04
C LEU A 27 18.47 1.67 -17.25
N GLU A 28 19.10 2.03 -18.37
CA GLU A 28 19.14 1.17 -19.57
C GLU A 28 19.77 -0.19 -19.27
N LEU A 29 20.87 -0.21 -18.52
CA LEU A 29 21.54 -1.45 -18.12
C LEU A 29 20.67 -2.31 -17.19
N LEU A 30 19.94 -1.69 -16.25
CA LEU A 30 18.99 -2.39 -15.37
C LEU A 30 17.84 -3.02 -16.17
N CYS A 31 17.33 -2.33 -17.19
CA CYS A 31 16.27 -2.86 -18.06
C CYS A 31 16.71 -4.08 -18.88
N GLN A 32 18.02 -4.25 -19.12
CA GLN A 32 18.58 -5.41 -19.85
C GLN A 32 18.80 -6.64 -18.95
N GLN A 33 18.70 -6.50 -17.63
CA GLN A 33 18.88 -7.61 -16.69
C GLN A 33 17.74 -8.64 -16.82
N PRO A 34 18.01 -9.94 -16.69
CA PRO A 34 16.97 -10.96 -16.67
C PRO A 34 16.05 -10.83 -15.45
N ALA A 35 14.81 -11.29 -15.59
CA ALA A 35 13.87 -11.33 -14.47
C ALA A 35 14.39 -12.23 -13.35
N LEU A 36 14.41 -11.71 -12.13
CA LEU A 36 14.80 -12.44 -10.94
C LEU A 36 13.70 -13.40 -10.50
N SER A 37 14.08 -14.49 -9.83
CA SER A 37 13.11 -15.33 -9.12
C SER A 37 12.48 -14.55 -7.96
N TYR A 38 11.28 -14.95 -7.52
CA TYR A 38 10.57 -14.29 -6.42
C TYR A 38 11.43 -14.12 -5.15
N ILE A 39 12.22 -15.14 -4.81
CA ILE A 39 13.08 -15.13 -3.61
C ILE A 39 14.22 -14.12 -3.75
N ALA A 40 14.76 -13.92 -4.96
CA ALA A 40 15.82 -12.96 -5.23
C ALA A 40 15.28 -11.53 -5.39
N ALA A 41 14.06 -11.37 -5.90
CA ALA A 41 13.44 -10.07 -6.14
C ALA A 41 12.80 -9.44 -4.88
N ARG A 42 12.35 -10.26 -3.91
CA ARG A 42 11.68 -9.76 -2.71
C ARG A 42 12.62 -8.89 -1.87
N GLY A 43 12.11 -7.76 -1.37
CA GLY A 43 12.83 -6.94 -0.40
C GLY A 43 13.06 -7.70 0.92
N PRO A 44 14.22 -7.52 1.59
CA PRO A 44 14.45 -8.11 2.90
C PRO A 44 13.61 -7.41 3.96
N LEU A 45 13.12 -8.16 4.95
CA LEU A 45 12.53 -7.57 6.15
C LEU A 45 13.67 -7.00 7.00
N VAL A 46 13.77 -5.67 7.08
CA VAL A 46 14.80 -5.00 7.88
C VAL A 46 14.28 -4.73 9.30
N PRO A 47 15.16 -4.57 10.30
CA PRO A 47 14.74 -4.25 11.66
C PRO A 47 13.88 -2.97 11.76
N ALA A 48 14.07 -2.03 10.83
CA ALA A 48 13.27 -0.81 10.75
C ALA A 48 11.78 -1.09 10.46
N ASP A 49 11.46 -2.13 9.71
CA ASP A 49 10.08 -2.50 9.35
C ASP A 49 9.27 -2.96 10.57
N LYS A 50 9.96 -3.48 11.60
CA LYS A 50 9.33 -3.95 12.84
C LYS A 50 9.07 -2.84 13.86
N ARG A 51 9.54 -1.62 13.60
CA ARG A 51 9.38 -0.48 14.53
C ARG A 51 7.93 -0.05 14.68
N HIS A 52 7.12 -0.23 13.64
CA HIS A 52 5.72 0.18 13.65
C HIS A 52 4.81 -1.04 13.83
N PRO A 53 3.81 -0.97 14.72
CA PRO A 53 2.83 -2.04 14.84
C PRO A 53 2.07 -2.18 13.51
N PRO A 54 1.65 -3.40 13.15
CA PRO A 54 0.90 -3.63 11.92
C PRO A 54 -0.39 -2.80 11.93
N ARG A 55 -0.60 -2.05 10.87
CA ARG A 55 -1.84 -1.27 10.70
C ARG A 55 -3.00 -2.23 10.50
N ARG A 56 -4.11 -1.96 11.19
CA ARG A 56 -5.31 -2.79 11.14
C ARG A 56 -6.42 -2.01 10.44
N PHE A 57 -6.73 -2.42 9.22
CA PHE A 57 -7.75 -1.78 8.39
C PHE A 57 -9.05 -2.59 8.38
N CYS A 58 -10.12 -1.89 8.03
CA CYS A 58 -11.42 -2.47 7.70
C CYS A 58 -11.28 -3.25 6.40
N ALA A 59 -11.60 -4.55 6.43
CA ALA A 59 -11.56 -5.40 5.25
C ALA A 59 -12.58 -4.98 4.17
N GLN A 60 -13.62 -4.22 4.54
CA GLN A 60 -14.67 -3.78 3.63
C GLN A 60 -14.36 -2.45 2.92
N CYS A 61 -13.74 -1.47 3.60
CA CYS A 61 -13.56 -0.11 3.06
C CYS A 61 -12.16 0.48 3.25
N GLY A 62 -11.22 -0.22 3.90
CA GLY A 62 -9.85 0.28 4.11
C GLY A 62 -9.67 1.31 5.22
N TYR A 63 -10.74 1.79 5.88
CA TYR A 63 -10.61 2.68 7.06
C TYR A 63 -10.02 1.96 8.28
N TRP A 64 -9.79 2.64 9.41
CA TRP A 64 -9.26 2.01 10.63
C TRP A 64 -10.21 0.95 11.21
N GLY A 65 -9.76 -0.30 11.24
CA GLY A 65 -10.55 -1.45 11.72
C GLY A 65 -10.56 -1.53 13.24
N ARG A 66 -11.66 -1.12 13.86
CA ARG A 66 -11.81 -1.05 15.33
C ARG A 66 -12.42 -2.31 15.93
N ILE A 67 -13.32 -2.96 15.19
CA ILE A 67 -14.08 -4.13 15.63
C ILE A 67 -13.49 -5.38 14.96
N THR A 68 -13.47 -6.51 15.67
CA THR A 68 -13.07 -7.82 15.11
C THR A 68 -14.30 -8.69 14.94
N CYS A 69 -14.50 -9.27 13.76
CA CYS A 69 -15.56 -10.24 13.56
C CYS A 69 -15.24 -11.51 14.35
N SER A 70 -16.14 -11.94 15.24
CA SER A 70 -15.93 -13.14 16.06
C SER A 70 -15.97 -14.44 15.27
N ARG A 71 -16.54 -14.43 14.06
CA ARG A 71 -16.65 -15.62 13.20
C ARG A 71 -15.39 -15.92 12.40
N CYS A 72 -14.73 -14.89 11.84
CA CYS A 72 -13.60 -15.06 10.91
C CYS A 72 -12.34 -14.26 11.29
N GLY A 73 -12.39 -13.42 12.33
CA GLY A 73 -11.24 -12.68 12.83
C GLY A 73 -10.84 -11.42 12.03
N VAL A 74 -11.50 -11.12 10.90
CA VAL A 74 -11.21 -9.90 10.13
C VAL A 74 -11.64 -8.66 10.90
N ARG A 75 -11.04 -7.51 10.56
CA ARG A 75 -11.37 -6.23 11.19
C ARG A 75 -12.28 -5.38 10.35
N ILE A 76 -13.17 -4.66 11.04
CA ILE A 76 -14.22 -3.82 10.48
C ILE A 76 -14.25 -2.48 11.22
N CYS A 77 -14.56 -1.39 10.50
CA CYS A 77 -14.57 -0.05 11.09
C CYS A 77 -15.84 0.25 11.92
N ALA A 78 -17.03 -0.10 11.41
CA ALA A 78 -18.32 0.23 11.98
C ALA A 78 -19.40 -0.79 11.60
N LEU A 79 -20.59 -0.64 12.17
CA LEU A 79 -21.70 -1.59 12.04
C LEU A 79 -22.16 -1.79 10.59
N GLU A 80 -22.15 -0.74 9.77
CA GLU A 80 -22.52 -0.83 8.35
C GLU A 80 -21.56 -1.73 7.55
N CYS A 81 -20.24 -1.55 7.72
CA CYS A 81 -19.28 -2.45 7.10
C CYS A 81 -19.35 -3.86 7.69
N TYR A 82 -19.83 -4.01 8.94
CA TYR A 82 -19.98 -5.30 9.58
C TYR A 82 -21.15 -6.09 8.99
N THR A 83 -22.30 -5.45 8.77
CA THR A 83 -23.45 -6.09 8.12
C THR A 83 -23.13 -6.47 6.68
N GLN A 84 -22.49 -5.60 5.91
CA GLN A 84 -22.02 -5.91 4.56
C GLN A 84 -21.02 -7.07 4.53
N HIS A 85 -20.10 -7.08 5.49
CA HIS A 85 -19.15 -8.19 5.63
C HIS A 85 -19.89 -9.52 5.89
N LEU A 86 -20.84 -9.53 6.84
CA LEU A 86 -21.59 -10.74 7.18
C LEU A 86 -22.39 -11.31 6.01
N THR A 87 -22.90 -10.47 5.10
CA THR A 87 -23.71 -10.92 3.96
C THR A 87 -22.88 -11.37 2.77
N ALA A 88 -21.77 -10.68 2.47
CA ALA A 88 -21.04 -10.87 1.22
C ALA A 88 -19.73 -11.65 1.35
N THR A 89 -19.03 -11.55 2.50
CA THR A 89 -17.61 -11.97 2.58
C THR A 89 -17.24 -12.79 3.81
N CYS A 90 -18.17 -13.04 4.74
CA CYS A 90 -17.86 -13.72 5.99
C CYS A 90 -17.83 -15.25 5.84
N LEU A 91 -16.61 -15.81 5.73
CA LEU A 91 -16.36 -17.24 5.77
C LEU A 91 -15.76 -17.64 7.12
N PRO A 92 -16.25 -18.73 7.77
CA PRO A 92 -15.65 -19.24 9.01
C PRO A 92 -14.23 -19.74 8.76
N HIS A 93 -13.39 -19.62 9.78
CA HIS A 93 -11.98 -20.00 9.76
C HIS A 93 -11.76 -21.46 10.19
#